data_AF-A0A559A0E9-F1
#
_entry.id   AF-A0A559A0E9-F1
#
_cell.length_a   1.000
_cell.length_b   1.000
_cell.length_c   1.000
_cell.angle_alpha   90.00
_cell.angle_beta   90.00
_cell.angle_gamma   90.00
#
_symmetry.space_group_name_H-M   'P 1'
#
loop_
_entity.id
_entity.type
_entity.pdbx_description
1 polymer ?
#
loop_
_entity_poly.entity_id
_entity_poly.type
_entity_poly.pdbx_seq_one_letter_code
_entity_poly.pdbx_strand_id
1 'polypeptide(L)'
;QQDSRKLSDKRFYRPTFRMHLTNKEILDKILSYSEDLKHHYQIYQLLLFHFQNKDPEKFFGLIEDNLKQVHPIFQTVFKTFLKNKEKIVNALQLPYSNAKLEATNNLIKLIKRNAFGFRNFENFKKRIFIALNIKKERTKFVLSQA
;
A
#
# COMPACT_ATOMS: atom_id res chain seq x y z
N GLN A 1 -3.23 3.59 -7.89
CA GLN A 1 -2.63 4.05 -9.16
C GLN A 1 -1.48 3.12 -9.49
N GLN A 2 -1.26 2.80 -10.76
CA GLN A 2 -0.20 1.89 -11.19
C GLN A 2 1.13 2.64 -11.34
N ASP A 3 2.23 1.94 -11.08
CA ASP A 3 3.58 2.38 -11.41
C ASP A 3 3.69 2.58 -12.92
N SER A 4 4.20 3.74 -13.36
CA SER A 4 4.34 4.07 -14.78
C SER A 4 5.14 3.01 -15.55
N ARG A 5 6.09 2.34 -14.88
CA ARG A 5 6.94 1.28 -15.45
C ARG A 5 6.21 -0.05 -15.65
N LYS A 6 5.00 -0.19 -15.09
CA LYS A 6 4.18 -1.41 -15.15
C LYS A 6 2.91 -1.23 -16.00
N LEU A 7 2.82 -0.13 -16.74
CA LEU A 7 1.68 0.11 -17.62
C LEU A 7 1.69 -0.89 -18.77
N SER A 8 0.54 -1.53 -19.00
CA SER A 8 0.40 -2.48 -20.10
C SER A 8 0.40 -1.76 -21.46
N ASP A 9 1.15 -2.33 -22.41
CA ASP A 9 1.17 -1.93 -23.82
C ASP A 9 -0.01 -2.49 -24.63
N LYS A 10 -0.92 -3.25 -23.98
CA LYS A 10 -2.10 -3.77 -24.64
C LYS A 10 -3.07 -2.64 -24.98
N ARG A 11 -3.36 -2.47 -26.27
CA ARG A 11 -4.40 -1.56 -26.75
C ARG A 11 -5.80 -2.10 -26.47
N PHE A 12 -6.69 -1.23 -26.03
CA PHE A 12 -8.12 -1.50 -25.89
C PHE A 12 -8.93 -0.25 -26.22
N TYR A 13 -10.20 -0.42 -26.56
CA TYR A 13 -11.09 0.72 -26.85
C TYR A 13 -11.37 1.53 -25.58
N ARG A 14 -11.27 2.87 -25.67
CA ARG A 14 -11.68 3.79 -24.60
C ARG A 14 -12.80 4.71 -25.07
N PRO A 15 -14.02 4.55 -24.53
CA PRO A 15 -15.16 5.39 -24.87
C PRO A 15 -14.91 6.89 -24.69
N THR A 16 -14.20 7.29 -23.64
CA THR A 16 -13.88 8.71 -23.34
C THR A 16 -13.10 9.38 -24.47
N PHE A 17 -12.20 8.64 -25.14
CA PHE A 17 -11.38 9.15 -26.24
C PHE A 17 -11.89 8.69 -27.62
N ARG A 18 -12.88 7.80 -27.67
CA ARG A 18 -13.44 7.18 -28.88
C ARG A 18 -12.38 6.52 -29.78
N MET A 19 -11.37 5.90 -29.19
CA MET A 19 -10.27 5.25 -29.92
C MET A 19 -9.62 4.13 -29.12
N HIS A 20 -8.87 3.25 -29.79
CA HIS A 20 -8.05 2.22 -29.14
C HIS A 20 -6.72 2.80 -28.65
N LEU A 21 -6.48 2.74 -27.34
CA LEU A 21 -5.29 3.30 -26.70
C LEU A 21 -4.68 2.29 -25.73
N THR A 22 -3.38 2.44 -25.49
CA THR A 22 -2.65 1.84 -24.38
C THR A 22 -2.86 2.66 -23.10
N ASN A 23 -2.52 2.08 -21.93
CA ASN A 23 -2.58 2.84 -20.68
C ASN A 23 -1.61 4.02 -20.66
N LYS A 24 -0.47 3.91 -21.35
CA LYS A 24 0.52 4.98 -21.48
C LYS A 24 -0.02 6.14 -22.31
N GLU A 25 -0.59 5.86 -23.49
CA GLU A 25 -1.18 6.90 -24.34
C GLU A 25 -2.35 7.63 -23.66
N ILE A 26 -3.14 6.90 -22.85
CA ILE A 26 -4.20 7.50 -22.03
C ILE A 26 -3.62 8.44 -20.98
N LEU A 27 -2.60 7.98 -20.26
CA LEU A 27 -1.93 8.79 -19.26
C LEU A 27 -1.34 10.05 -19.89
N ASP A 28 -0.59 9.92 -20.99
CA ASP A 28 0.04 11.04 -21.69
C ASP A 28 -1.01 12.07 -22.14
N LYS A 29 -2.16 11.62 -22.66
CA LYS A 29 -3.30 12.50 -22.98
C LYS A 29 -3.84 13.20 -21.74
N ILE A 30 -4.09 12.48 -20.65
CA ILE A 30 -4.62 13.07 -19.41
C ILE A 30 -3.66 14.13 -18.84
N LEU A 31 -2.36 13.81 -18.82
CA LEU A 31 -1.33 14.73 -18.31
C LEU A 31 -1.12 15.93 -19.23
N SER A 32 -1.41 15.82 -20.53
CA SER A 32 -1.35 16.96 -21.45
C SER A 32 -2.40 18.05 -21.19
N TYR A 33 -3.47 17.73 -20.46
CA TYR A 33 -4.53 18.70 -20.16
C TYR A 33 -4.20 19.64 -18.98
N SER A 34 -3.24 19.30 -18.13
CA SER A 34 -2.91 20.10 -16.95
C SER A 34 -1.46 19.89 -16.52
N GLU A 35 -0.68 20.97 -16.60
CA GLU A 35 0.71 20.94 -16.19
C GLU A 35 0.85 20.74 -14.68
N ASP A 36 -0.11 21.24 -13.89
CA ASP A 36 -0.18 20.99 -12.45
C ASP A 36 -0.41 19.50 -12.14
N LEU A 37 -1.33 18.85 -12.84
CA LEU A 37 -1.56 17.40 -12.71
C LEU A 37 -0.31 16.60 -13.09
N LYS A 38 0.36 16.99 -14.17
CA LYS A 38 1.59 16.36 -14.65
C LYS A 38 2.72 16.50 -13.64
N HIS A 39 2.91 17.68 -13.05
CA HIS A 39 3.89 17.92 -12.00
C HIS A 39 3.64 17.02 -10.78
N HIS A 40 2.41 17.02 -10.25
CA HIS A 40 2.05 16.19 -9.09
C HIS A 40 2.17 14.68 -9.38
N TYR A 41 1.81 14.26 -10.60
CA TYR A 41 1.99 12.88 -11.04
C TYR A 41 3.47 12.47 -11.03
N GLN A 42 4.36 13.31 -11.53
CA GLN A 42 5.80 13.05 -11.54
C GLN A 42 6.36 12.91 -10.13
N ILE A 43 5.99 13.81 -9.22
CA ILE A 43 6.38 13.71 -7.80
C ILE A 43 5.93 12.37 -7.20
N TYR A 44 4.67 11.98 -7.43
CA TYR A 44 4.15 10.70 -6.96
C TYR A 44 4.94 9.50 -7.52
N GLN A 45 5.28 9.50 -8.81
CA GLN A 45 6.04 8.42 -9.43
C GLN A 45 7.47 8.31 -8.85
N LEU A 46 8.13 9.45 -8.59
CA LEU A 46 9.44 9.47 -7.95
C LEU A 46 9.37 8.99 -6.49
N LEU A 47 8.36 9.41 -5.72
CA LEU A 47 8.11 8.90 -4.38
C LEU A 47 7.91 7.39 -4.38
N LEU A 48 7.09 6.88 -5.31
CA LEU A 48 6.86 5.45 -5.46
C LEU A 48 8.15 4.70 -5.81
N PHE A 49 8.97 5.27 -6.69
CA PHE A 49 10.27 4.72 -7.07
C PHE A 49 11.21 4.59 -5.86
N HIS A 50 11.45 5.66 -5.11
CA HIS A 50 12.32 5.63 -3.93
C HIS A 50 11.78 4.70 -2.84
N PHE A 51 10.46 4.66 -2.65
CA PHE A 51 9.82 3.76 -1.70
C PHE A 51 10.07 2.28 -2.07
N GLN A 52 9.87 1.90 -3.34
CA GLN A 52 10.11 0.53 -3.80
C GLN A 52 11.58 0.12 -3.72
N ASN A 53 12.50 1.06 -3.97
CA ASN A 53 13.94 0.82 -3.86
C ASN A 53 14.45 0.87 -2.41
N LYS A 54 13.55 1.08 -1.42
CA LYS A 54 13.89 1.19 0.00
C LYS A 54 14.96 2.24 0.28
N ASP A 55 14.88 3.37 -0.41
CA ASP A 55 15.79 4.52 -0.27
C ASP A 55 15.11 5.63 0.54
N PRO A 56 15.18 5.59 1.89
CA PRO A 56 14.49 6.56 2.72
C PRO A 56 15.07 7.97 2.58
N GLU A 57 16.36 8.12 2.33
CA GLU A 57 17.01 9.43 2.21
C GLU A 57 16.46 10.18 1.01
N LYS A 58 16.47 9.56 -0.18
CA LYS A 58 15.90 10.19 -1.37
C LYS A 58 14.38 10.36 -1.28
N PHE A 59 13.68 9.43 -0.63
CA PHE A 59 12.23 9.53 -0.42
C PHE A 59 11.87 10.77 0.41
N PHE A 60 12.53 10.97 1.56
CA PHE A 60 12.25 12.11 2.43
C PHE A 60 12.83 13.42 1.91
N GLY A 61 14.00 13.39 1.24
CA GLY A 61 14.54 14.57 0.56
C GLY A 61 13.55 15.14 -0.46
N LEU A 62 12.97 14.27 -1.30
CA LEU A 62 11.95 14.67 -2.28
C LEU A 62 10.70 15.28 -1.60
N ILE A 63 10.28 14.78 -0.44
CA ILE A 63 9.15 15.33 0.32
C ILE A 63 9.48 16.72 0.84
N GLU A 64 10.67 16.90 1.43
CA GLU A 64 11.12 18.16 2.02
C GLU A 64 11.27 19.24 0.94
N ASP A 65 11.88 18.91 -0.20
CA ASP A 65 12.10 19.82 -1.33
C ASP A 65 10.79 20.35 -1.94
N ASN A 66 9.77 19.50 -2.01
CA ASN A 66 8.51 19.82 -2.68
C ASN A 66 7.41 20.31 -1.73
N LEU A 67 7.65 20.37 -0.41
CA LEU A 67 6.61 20.65 0.59
C LEU A 67 5.87 21.98 0.38
N LYS A 68 6.55 23.00 -0.13
CA LYS A 68 5.96 24.33 -0.39
C LYS A 68 5.34 24.47 -1.78
N GLN A 69 5.72 23.61 -2.72
CA GLN A 69 5.32 23.69 -4.13
C GLN A 69 4.08 22.86 -4.43
N VAL A 70 3.87 21.77 -3.68
CA VAL A 70 2.72 20.89 -3.87
C VAL A 70 1.41 21.51 -3.37
N HIS A 71 0.32 21.08 -3.99
CA HIS A 71 -1.04 21.44 -3.62
C HIS A 71 -1.31 21.17 -2.12
N PRO A 72 -2.07 22.03 -1.42
CA PRO A 72 -2.32 21.91 0.03
C PRO A 72 -2.77 20.53 0.54
N ILE A 73 -3.52 19.80 -0.30
CA ILE A 73 -3.95 18.42 -0.01
C ILE A 73 -2.74 17.50 0.22
N PHE A 74 -1.70 17.60 -0.62
CA PHE A 74 -0.48 16.80 -0.48
C PHE A 74 0.41 17.28 0.67
N GLN A 75 0.39 18.57 1.00
CA GLN A 75 1.17 19.10 2.12
C GLN A 75 0.81 18.42 3.45
N THR A 76 -0.48 18.13 3.67
CA THR A 76 -0.92 17.43 4.89
C THR A 76 -0.37 16.00 4.94
N VAL A 77 -0.36 15.30 3.81
CA VAL A 77 0.21 13.95 3.68
C VAL A 77 1.73 14.00 3.94
N PHE A 78 2.43 14.94 3.33
CA PHE A 78 3.87 15.11 3.49
C PHE A 78 4.25 15.44 4.93
N LYS A 79 3.53 16.35 5.60
CA LYS A 79 3.70 16.64 7.03
C LYS A 79 3.48 15.39 7.88
N THR A 80 2.52 14.54 7.53
CA THR A 80 2.26 13.28 8.24
C THR A 80 3.39 12.28 8.06
N PHE A 81 3.96 12.18 6.86
CA PHE A 81 5.14 11.36 6.61
C PHE A 81 6.35 11.85 7.39
N LEU A 82 6.63 13.16 7.38
CA LEU A 82 7.73 13.75 8.15
C LEU A 82 7.56 13.52 9.66
N LYS A 83 6.34 13.68 10.19
CA LYS A 83 6.04 13.39 11.61
C LYS A 83 6.30 11.92 11.98
N ASN A 84 6.16 10.99 11.05
CA ASN A 84 6.37 9.56 11.28
C ASN A 84 7.64 9.03 10.59
N LYS A 85 8.62 9.91 10.31
CA LYS A 85 9.83 9.60 9.53
C LYS A 85 10.51 8.33 10.03
N GLU A 86 10.85 8.25 11.31
CA GLU A 86 11.51 7.08 11.91
C GLU A 86 10.75 5.77 11.67
N LYS A 87 9.43 5.77 11.83
CA LYS A 87 8.60 4.57 11.63
C LYS A 87 8.61 4.11 10.18
N ILE A 88 8.59 5.06 9.24
CA ILE A 88 8.61 4.78 7.80
C ILE A 88 9.99 4.30 7.38
N VAL A 89 11.06 4.91 7.88
CA VAL A 89 12.45 4.46 7.66
C VAL A 89 12.62 3.02 8.15
N ASN A 90 12.15 2.73 9.38
CA ASN A 90 12.19 1.38 9.93
C ASN A 90 11.38 0.40 9.06
N ALA A 91 10.21 0.79 8.57
CA ALA A 91 9.40 -0.06 7.69
C ALA A 91 10.07 -0.33 6.33
N LEU A 92 10.88 0.60 5.82
CA LEU A 92 11.62 0.42 4.56
C LEU A 92 12.86 -0.46 4.73
N GLN A 93 13.59 -0.28 5.83
CA GLN A 93 14.87 -0.95 6.07
C GLN A 93 14.71 -2.36 6.66
N LEU A 94 13.74 -2.55 7.56
CA LEU A 94 13.56 -3.82 8.24
C LEU A 94 12.93 -4.88 7.30
N PRO A 95 13.32 -6.16 7.44
CA PRO A 95 12.79 -7.25 6.62
C PRO A 95 11.41 -7.75 7.09
N TYR A 96 10.79 -7.11 8.09
CA TYR A 96 9.54 -7.58 8.67
C TYR A 96 8.35 -7.27 7.77
N SER A 97 7.57 -8.30 7.44
CA SER A 97 6.32 -8.14 6.71
C SER A 97 5.12 -8.07 7.64
N ASN A 98 4.15 -7.23 7.28
CA ASN A 98 2.86 -7.16 7.98
C ASN A 98 1.98 -8.41 7.75
N ALA A 99 2.39 -9.34 6.89
CA ALA A 99 1.61 -10.50 6.48
C ALA A 99 1.15 -11.36 7.68
N LYS A 100 2.04 -11.60 8.66
CA LYS A 100 1.69 -12.36 9.87
C LYS A 100 0.64 -11.65 10.74
N LEU A 101 0.76 -10.33 10.88
CA LEU A 101 -0.19 -9.51 11.63
C LEU A 101 -1.54 -9.44 10.93
N GLU A 102 -1.54 -9.26 9.61
CA GLU A 102 -2.75 -9.21 8.80
C GLU A 102 -3.50 -10.54 8.79
N ALA A 103 -2.79 -11.67 8.64
CA ALA A 103 -3.36 -13.01 8.74
C ALA A 103 -4.06 -13.24 10.10
N THR A 104 -3.43 -12.78 11.18
CA THR A 104 -4.00 -12.81 12.54
C THR A 104 -5.25 -11.94 12.64
N ASN A 105 -5.18 -10.70 12.17
CA ASN A 105 -6.31 -9.76 12.19
C ASN A 105 -7.51 -10.28 11.38
N ASN A 106 -7.27 -10.90 10.23
CA ASN A 106 -8.32 -11.48 9.40
C ASN A 106 -8.99 -12.68 10.09
N LEU A 107 -8.22 -13.51 10.80
CA LEU A 107 -8.79 -14.59 11.62
C LEU A 107 -9.66 -14.03 12.76
N ILE A 108 -9.19 -13.01 13.47
CA ILE A 108 -9.95 -12.37 14.56
C ILE A 108 -11.26 -11.78 14.03
N LYS A 109 -11.21 -11.09 12.88
CA LYS A 109 -12.39 -10.55 12.20
C LYS A 109 -13.38 -11.67 11.82
N LEU A 110 -12.89 -12.80 11.30
CA LEU A 110 -13.72 -13.97 10.97
C LEU A 110 -14.41 -14.55 12.22
N ILE A 111 -13.67 -14.72 13.32
CA ILE A 111 -14.21 -15.22 14.59
C ILE A 111 -15.30 -14.27 15.10
N LYS A 112 -15.06 -12.96 15.09
CA LYS A 112 -16.03 -11.95 15.50
C LYS A 112 -17.31 -12.01 14.65
N ARG A 113 -17.17 -12.15 13.33
CA ARG A 113 -18.30 -12.26 12.38
C ARG A 113 -19.12 -13.52 12.61
N ASN A 114 -18.46 -14.68 12.76
CA ASN A 114 -19.15 -15.97 12.92
C ASN A 114 -19.88 -16.11 14.26
N ALA A 115 -19.46 -15.37 15.29
CA ALA A 115 -20.12 -15.37 16.58
C ALA A 115 -21.25 -14.34 16.69
N PHE A 116 -21.48 -13.51 15.67
CA PHE A 116 -22.37 -12.34 15.73
C PHE A 116 -22.02 -11.40 16.90
N GLY A 117 -20.72 -11.28 17.21
CA GLY A 117 -20.22 -10.55 18.36
C GLY A 117 -20.04 -11.41 19.62
N PHE A 118 -19.33 -10.86 20.59
CA PHE A 118 -19.12 -11.50 21.89
C PHE A 118 -19.57 -10.54 22.99
N ARG A 119 -20.45 -10.98 23.89
CA ARG A 119 -20.81 -10.21 25.09
C ARG A 119 -19.68 -10.18 26.12
N ASN A 120 -18.90 -11.26 26.21
CA ASN A 120 -17.80 -11.40 27.17
C ASN A 120 -16.44 -11.41 26.43
N PHE A 121 -15.58 -10.46 26.76
CA PHE A 121 -14.25 -10.30 26.15
C PHE A 121 -13.28 -11.45 26.47
N GLU A 122 -13.37 -12.05 27.66
CA GLU A 122 -12.54 -13.21 28.01
C GLU A 122 -12.87 -14.42 27.14
N ASN A 123 -14.16 -14.64 26.86
CA ASN A 123 -14.58 -15.71 25.94
C ASN A 123 -14.10 -15.44 24.51
N PHE A 124 -14.06 -14.17 24.09
CA PHE A 124 -13.49 -13.79 22.80
C PHE A 124 -11.99 -14.07 22.73
N LYS A 125 -11.22 -13.64 23.74
CA LYS A 125 -9.77 -13.92 23.84
C LYS A 125 -9.50 -15.43 23.82
N LYS A 126 -10.19 -16.21 24.65
CA LYS A 126 -10.05 -17.68 24.68
C LYS A 126 -10.27 -18.30 23.31
N ARG A 127 -11.32 -17.89 22.59
CA ARG A 127 -11.63 -18.42 21.26
C ARG A 127 -10.59 -18.04 20.21
N ILE A 128 -10.01 -16.84 20.28
CA ILE A 128 -8.88 -16.44 19.44
C ILE A 128 -7.66 -17.34 19.71
N PHE A 129 -7.28 -17.54 20.98
CA PHE A 129 -6.14 -18.37 21.33
C PHE A 129 -6.29 -19.82 20.85
N ILE A 130 -7.47 -20.42 21.05
CA ILE A 130 -7.76 -21.78 20.57
C ILE A 130 -7.62 -21.85 19.04
N ALA A 131 -8.22 -20.91 18.30
CA ALA A 131 -8.16 -20.90 16.84
C ALA A 131 -6.74 -20.70 16.30
N LEU A 132 -5.93 -19.85 16.95
CA LEU A 132 -4.53 -19.65 16.58
C LEU A 132 -3.69 -20.90 16.83
N ASN A 133 -3.89 -21.58 17.97
CA ASN A 133 -3.18 -22.82 18.28
C ASN A 133 -3.52 -23.93 17.27
N ILE A 134 -4.81 -24.11 16.93
CA ILE A 134 -5.23 -25.08 15.90
C ILE A 134 -4.57 -24.80 14.55
N LYS A 135 -4.53 -23.53 14.12
CA LYS A 135 -3.84 -23.17 12.86
C LYS A 135 -2.34 -23.48 12.90
N LYS A 136 -1.68 -23.22 14.04
CA LYS A 136 -0.25 -23.48 14.23
C LYS A 136 0.07 -24.96 14.19
N GLU A 137 -0.77 -25.81 14.78
CA GLU A 137 -0.63 -27.27 14.71
C GLU A 137 -0.78 -27.78 13.27
N ARG A 138 -1.79 -27.30 12.53
CA ARG A 138 -2.00 -27.68 11.12
C ARG A 138 -0.86 -27.26 10.19
N THR A 139 -0.19 -26.14 10.45
CA THR A 139 0.92 -25.68 9.60
C THR A 139 2.22 -26.45 9.85
N LYS A 140 2.45 -27.00 11.04
CA LYS A 140 3.63 -27.83 11.33
C LYS A 140 3.66 -29.12 10.50
N PHE A 141 2.52 -29.69 10.16
CA PHE A 141 2.43 -30.93 9.37
C PHE A 141 2.81 -30.76 7.89
N VAL A 142 2.82 -29.54 7.36
CA VAL A 142 3.09 -29.29 5.93
C VAL A 142 4.59 -29.15 5.62
N LEU A 143 5.44 -29.02 6.64
CA LEU A 143 6.91 -28.90 6.50
C LEU A 143 7.65 -30.22 6.74
N SER A 144 6.93 -31.34 6.86
CA SER A 144 7.49 -32.69 7.01
C SER A 144 7.23 -33.55 5.75
N GLN A 145 7.51 -32.99 4.57
CA GLN A 145 7.80 -33.77 3.37
C GLN A 145 9.13 -33.24 2.82
N ALA A 146 10.20 -33.90 3.25
CA ALA A 146 11.49 -33.87 2.60
C ALA A 146 11.45 -34.76 1.34
#